data_AF-Q7WXE3-F1
#
_entry.id   AF-Q7WXE3-F1
#
_cell.length_a   1.000
_cell.length_b   1.000
_cell.length_c   1.000
_cell.angle_alpha   90.00
_cell.angle_beta   90.00
_cell.angle_gamma   90.00
#
_symmetry.space_group_name_H-M   'P 1'
#
loop_
_entity.id
_entity.type
_entity.pdbx_description
1 polymer ?
#
loop_
_entity_poly.entity_id
_entity_poly.type
_entity_poly.pdbx_seq_one_letter_code
_entity_poly.pdbx_strand_id
1 'polypeptide(L)'
;MNKTNEVSSADDGKMREILEVLLTDDEDITARAVARLHPSIRAASSITRSESRRRLLAEYQQRQAEYRRWRGRAAKQSGADMAATLADKDLRIAELEATVQLLTASHVATLRAVGELGGFSKWARFYEQYRDARDKLAELGAIPEAAIVPMQENSKRRN
;
A
#
# COMPACT_ATOMS: atom_id res chain seq x y z
N MET A 1 -20.72 -23.33 35.34
CA MET A 1 -19.49 -23.94 34.80
C MET A 1 -18.65 -22.95 33.96
N ASN A 2 -18.68 -21.62 34.18
CA ASN A 2 -18.09 -20.62 33.24
C ASN A 2 -16.76 -19.98 33.65
N LYS A 3 -16.30 -20.19 34.89
CA LYS A 3 -15.17 -19.43 35.46
C LYS A 3 -13.81 -19.78 34.82
N THR A 4 -13.66 -20.96 34.24
CA THR A 4 -12.41 -21.42 33.60
C THR A 4 -12.22 -20.85 32.19
N ASN A 5 -13.30 -20.57 31.45
CA ASN A 5 -13.21 -20.11 30.07
C ASN A 5 -12.89 -18.60 30.00
N GLU A 6 -13.47 -17.80 30.90
CA GLU A 6 -13.20 -16.36 31.02
C GLU A 6 -11.75 -16.09 31.44
N VAL A 7 -11.24 -16.83 32.43
CA VAL A 7 -9.84 -16.72 32.90
C VAL A 7 -8.86 -17.05 31.78
N SER A 8 -9.14 -18.08 30.95
CA SER A 8 -8.29 -18.40 29.81
C SER A 8 -8.27 -17.29 28.76
N SER A 9 -9.40 -16.61 28.51
CA SER A 9 -9.46 -15.52 27.53
C SER A 9 -8.70 -14.26 27.98
N ALA A 10 -8.77 -13.93 29.28
CA ALA A 10 -8.03 -12.81 29.86
C ALA A 10 -6.52 -13.08 29.90
N ASP A 11 -6.13 -14.32 30.25
CA ASP A 11 -4.73 -14.75 30.22
C ASP A 11 -4.18 -14.73 28.79
N ASP A 12 -4.94 -15.18 27.79
CA ASP A 12 -4.51 -15.16 26.39
C ASP A 12 -4.37 -13.73 25.85
N GLY A 13 -5.23 -12.80 26.30
CA GLY A 13 -5.10 -11.37 26.03
C GLY A 13 -3.82 -10.79 26.62
N LYS A 14 -3.51 -11.11 27.88
CA LYS A 14 -2.29 -10.64 28.53
C LYS A 14 -1.03 -11.20 27.91
N MET A 15 -1.06 -12.45 27.46
CA MET A 15 0.03 -13.05 26.69
C MET A 15 0.31 -12.27 25.40
N ARG A 16 -0.71 -11.79 24.69
CA ARG A 16 -0.53 -10.99 23.47
C ARG A 16 0.16 -9.66 23.77
N GLU A 17 -0.23 -8.97 24.83
CA GLU A 17 0.42 -7.72 25.25
C GLU A 17 1.91 -7.93 25.52
N ILE A 18 2.26 -8.99 26.26
CA ILE A 18 3.66 -9.32 26.57
C ILE A 18 4.44 -9.62 25.29
N LEU A 19 3.85 -10.38 24.36
CA LEU A 19 4.48 -10.70 23.08
C LEU A 19 4.73 -9.45 22.22
N GLU A 20 3.83 -8.47 22.24
CA GLU A 20 4.02 -7.21 21.51
C GLU A 20 5.12 -6.35 22.14
N VAL A 21 5.22 -6.32 23.48
CA VAL A 21 6.33 -5.66 24.19
C VAL A 21 7.67 -6.31 23.83
N LEU A 22 7.77 -7.65 23.91
CA LEU A 22 9.00 -8.36 23.54
C LEU A 22 9.40 -8.11 22.08
N LEU A 23 8.42 -8.04 21.17
CA LEU A 23 8.69 -7.71 19.77
C LEU A 23 9.18 -6.27 19.60
N THR A 24 8.59 -5.32 20.32
CA THR A 24 8.93 -3.90 20.27
C THR A 24 10.34 -3.65 20.79
N ASP A 25 10.68 -4.29 21.91
CA ASP A 25 11.98 -4.17 22.57
C ASP A 25 13.08 -5.04 21.90
N ASP A 26 12.72 -5.78 20.84
CA ASP A 26 13.58 -6.76 20.16
C ASP A 26 14.17 -7.84 21.11
N GLU A 27 13.47 -8.15 22.21
CA GLU A 27 13.82 -9.22 23.14
C GLU A 27 13.42 -10.60 22.59
N ASP A 28 14.20 -11.64 22.88
CA ASP A 28 13.94 -12.99 22.34
C ASP A 28 12.56 -13.54 22.76
N ILE A 29 11.70 -13.73 21.76
CA ILE A 29 10.34 -14.24 21.98
C ILE A 29 10.40 -15.75 22.22
N THR A 30 10.31 -16.14 23.49
CA THR A 30 10.28 -17.56 23.91
C THR A 30 9.18 -17.82 24.93
N ALA A 31 8.71 -19.07 25.02
CA ALA A 31 7.72 -19.46 26.04
C ALA A 31 8.20 -19.18 27.47
N ARG A 32 9.52 -19.23 27.72
CA ARG A 32 10.10 -18.90 29.03
C ARG A 32 10.08 -17.39 29.29
N ALA A 33 10.41 -16.58 28.27
CA ALA A 33 10.35 -15.11 28.37
C ALA A 33 8.92 -14.65 28.69
N VAL A 34 7.93 -15.20 27.99
CA VAL A 34 6.52 -14.91 28.26
C VAL A 34 6.13 -15.35 29.68
N ALA A 35 6.46 -16.57 30.08
CA ALA A 35 6.09 -17.09 31.41
C ALA A 35 6.72 -16.32 32.59
N ARG A 36 7.89 -15.69 32.37
CA ARG A 36 8.55 -14.83 33.36
C ARG A 36 7.79 -13.52 33.59
N LEU A 37 7.16 -12.98 32.54
CA LEU A 37 6.46 -11.70 32.56
C LEU A 37 4.96 -11.85 32.83
N HIS A 38 4.42 -13.05 32.64
CA HIS A 38 2.98 -13.29 32.75
C HIS A 38 2.53 -13.46 34.22
N PRO A 39 1.48 -12.75 34.67
CA PRO A 39 1.05 -12.77 36.08
C PRO A 39 0.53 -14.16 36.54
N SER A 40 -0.25 -14.82 35.68
CA SER A 40 -0.92 -16.11 35.93
C SER A 40 -0.24 -17.32 35.27
N ILE A 41 0.15 -17.23 33.98
CA ILE A 41 0.84 -18.30 33.24
C ILE A 41 2.35 -18.32 33.58
N ARG A 42 2.72 -18.91 34.71
CA ARG A 42 4.12 -18.92 35.20
C ARG A 42 4.99 -20.05 34.64
N ALA A 43 4.40 -21.00 33.93
CA ALA A 43 5.12 -22.16 33.39
C ALA A 43 5.12 -22.13 31.86
N ALA A 44 6.30 -22.27 31.25
CA ALA A 44 6.43 -22.37 29.79
C ALA A 44 5.64 -23.55 29.20
N SER A 45 5.47 -24.64 29.97
CA SER A 45 4.65 -25.79 29.58
C SER A 45 3.17 -25.43 29.38
N SER A 46 2.63 -24.47 30.11
CA SER A 46 1.25 -23.99 29.97
C SER A 46 1.02 -23.21 28.67
N ILE A 47 2.10 -22.74 28.05
CA ILE A 47 2.09 -22.07 26.74
C ILE A 47 2.27 -23.11 25.63
N THR A 48 3.22 -24.04 25.78
CA THR A 48 3.55 -25.01 24.72
C THR A 48 2.55 -26.17 24.61
N ARG A 49 1.81 -26.49 25.69
CA ARG A 49 0.76 -27.53 25.67
C ARG A 49 -0.57 -27.04 25.14
N SER A 50 -0.86 -25.74 25.21
CA SER A 50 -2.08 -25.16 24.63
C SER A 50 -1.85 -24.86 23.16
N GLU A 51 -2.70 -25.40 22.28
CA GLU A 51 -2.55 -25.22 20.84
C GLU A 51 -2.69 -23.75 20.43
N SER A 52 -3.67 -23.03 21.00
CA SER A 52 -3.91 -21.61 20.70
C SER A 52 -2.71 -20.75 21.08
N ARG A 53 -2.17 -20.92 22.29
CA ARG A 53 -1.02 -20.16 22.80
C ARG A 53 0.27 -20.49 22.06
N ARG A 54 0.48 -21.76 21.74
CA ARG A 54 1.63 -22.20 20.94
C ARG A 54 1.60 -21.57 19.55
N ARG A 55 0.43 -21.52 18.91
CA ARG A 55 0.27 -20.87 17.61
C ARG A 55 0.54 -19.36 17.69
N LEU A 56 -0.03 -18.67 18.68
CA LEU A 56 0.22 -17.25 18.91
C LEU A 56 1.72 -16.96 19.12
N LEU A 57 2.40 -17.77 19.93
CA LEU A 57 3.84 -17.65 20.14
C LEU A 57 4.61 -17.82 18.82
N ALA A 58 4.26 -18.81 18.01
CA ALA A 58 4.92 -19.07 16.72
C ALA A 58 4.73 -17.92 15.72
N GLU A 59 3.54 -17.34 15.65
CA GLU A 59 3.24 -16.17 14.80
C GLU A 59 4.14 -14.97 15.17
N TYR A 60 4.29 -14.70 16.47
CA TYR A 60 5.16 -13.62 16.94
C TYR A 60 6.65 -13.90 16.74
N GLN A 61 7.09 -15.15 16.91
CA GLN A 61 8.46 -15.57 16.58
C GLN A 61 8.77 -15.37 15.09
N GLN A 62 7.80 -15.68 14.22
CA GLN A 62 7.93 -15.43 12.79
C GLN A 62 8.04 -13.92 12.50
N ARG A 63 7.17 -13.08 13.08
CA ARG A 63 7.25 -11.61 12.96
C ARG A 63 8.63 -11.09 13.39
N GLN A 64 9.16 -11.57 14.51
CA GLN A 64 10.50 -11.18 14.98
C GLN A 64 11.60 -11.62 14.01
N ALA A 65 11.54 -12.84 13.50
CA ALA A 65 12.51 -13.34 12.52
C ALA A 65 12.48 -12.52 11.22
N GLU A 66 11.30 -12.15 10.74
CA GLU A 66 11.13 -11.28 9.59
C GLU A 66 11.72 -9.89 9.87
N TYR A 67 11.35 -9.27 10.99
CA TYR A 67 11.88 -7.97 11.40
C TYR A 67 13.41 -7.96 11.47
N ARG A 68 14.02 -8.95 12.14
CA ARG A 68 15.48 -9.09 12.24
C ARG A 68 16.14 -9.33 10.88
N ARG A 69 15.50 -10.09 9.97
CA ARG A 69 15.98 -10.25 8.59
C ARG A 69 15.95 -8.93 7.82
N TRP A 70 14.87 -8.15 7.93
CA TRP A 70 14.75 -6.83 7.30
C TRP A 70 15.80 -5.86 7.84
N ARG A 71 15.94 -5.76 9.17
CA ARG A 71 16.95 -4.94 9.83
C ARG A 71 18.38 -5.36 9.42
N GLY A 72 18.65 -6.66 9.35
CA GLY A 72 19.94 -7.18 8.89
C GLY A 72 20.25 -6.89 7.42
N ARG A 73 19.24 -6.81 6.55
CA ARG A 73 19.41 -6.34 5.16
C ARG A 73 19.64 -4.83 5.10
N ALA A 74 18.85 -4.07 5.83
CA ALA A 74 18.96 -2.61 5.90
C ALA A 74 20.28 -2.14 6.57
N ALA A 75 20.90 -2.94 7.43
CA ALA A 75 22.22 -2.65 7.98
C ALA A 75 23.37 -2.98 7.01
N LYS A 76 23.15 -3.89 6.04
CA LYS A 76 24.15 -4.30 5.04
C LYS A 76 24.19 -3.35 3.84
N GLN A 77 23.07 -2.74 3.51
CA GLN A 77 23.00 -1.67 2.52
C GLN A 77 23.17 -0.36 3.30
N SER A 78 24.18 0.46 3.00
CA SER A 78 24.39 1.68 3.79
C SER A 78 23.11 2.52 3.72
N GLY A 79 22.65 3.07 4.85
CA GLY A 79 21.44 3.91 4.85
C GLY A 79 21.54 5.07 3.83
N ALA A 80 22.77 5.50 3.53
CA ALA A 80 23.06 6.47 2.48
C ALA A 80 22.80 5.91 1.06
N ASP A 81 23.09 4.63 0.79
CA ASP A 81 22.84 3.99 -0.50
C ASP A 81 21.34 3.83 -0.75
N MET A 82 20.55 3.52 0.30
CA MET A 82 19.10 3.47 0.21
C MET A 82 18.50 4.84 -0.03
N ALA A 83 18.96 5.87 0.70
CA ALA A 83 18.51 7.24 0.51
C ALA A 83 18.85 7.76 -0.90
N ALA A 84 20.05 7.46 -1.40
CA ALA A 84 20.47 7.82 -2.75
C ALA A 84 19.62 7.11 -3.83
N THR A 85 19.36 5.80 -3.65
CA THR A 85 18.51 5.04 -4.58
C THR A 85 17.07 5.56 -4.58
N LEU A 86 16.55 5.96 -3.42
CA LEU A 86 15.21 6.53 -3.31
C LEU A 86 15.14 7.88 -4.02
N ALA A 87 16.11 8.76 -3.78
CA ALA A 87 16.20 10.06 -4.43
C ALA A 87 16.31 9.94 -5.97
N ASP A 88 17.10 8.98 -6.47
CA ASP A 88 17.23 8.71 -7.91
C ASP A 88 15.89 8.25 -8.51
N LYS A 89 15.16 7.38 -7.80
CA LYS A 89 13.82 6.96 -8.22
C LYS A 89 12.80 8.10 -8.20
N ASP A 90 12.83 8.98 -7.19
CA ASP A 90 11.95 10.14 -7.11
C ASP A 90 12.21 11.12 -8.27
N LEU A 91 13.48 11.35 -8.62
CA LEU A 91 13.84 12.12 -9.81
C LEU A 91 13.29 11.50 -11.08
N ARG A 92 13.40 10.17 -11.22
CA ARG A 92 12.86 9.46 -12.38
C ARG A 92 11.34 9.54 -12.45
N ILE A 93 10.64 9.47 -11.32
CA ILE A 93 9.18 9.66 -11.26
C ILE A 93 8.82 11.07 -11.75
N ALA A 94 9.48 12.11 -11.23
CA ALA A 94 9.22 13.48 -11.65
C ALA A 94 9.44 13.70 -13.17
N GLU A 95 10.47 13.08 -13.74
CA GLU A 95 10.75 13.14 -15.17
C GLU A 95 9.65 12.45 -16.00
N LEU A 96 9.18 11.27 -15.57
CA LEU A 96 8.12 10.54 -16.23
C LEU A 96 6.79 11.30 -16.15
N GLU A 97 6.47 11.90 -15.01
CA GLU A 97 5.28 12.73 -14.82
C GLU A 97 5.31 13.95 -15.76
N ALA A 98 6.44 14.65 -15.84
CA ALA A 98 6.62 15.77 -16.77
C ALA A 98 6.43 15.34 -18.23
N THR A 99 6.93 14.16 -18.60
CA THR A 99 6.76 13.59 -19.95
C THR A 99 5.29 13.28 -20.25
N VAL A 100 4.56 12.68 -19.31
CA VAL A 100 3.12 12.39 -19.45
C VAL A 100 2.32 13.68 -19.59
N GLN A 101 2.63 14.71 -18.81
CA GLN A 101 1.97 16.02 -18.92
C GLN A 101 2.20 16.64 -20.30
N LEU A 102 3.44 16.65 -20.79
CA LEU A 102 3.77 17.16 -22.12
C LEU A 102 3.03 16.41 -23.23
N LEU A 103 3.01 15.08 -23.17
CA LEU A 103 2.33 14.25 -24.16
C LEU A 103 0.81 14.45 -24.12
N THR A 104 0.24 14.57 -22.93
CA THR A 104 -1.19 14.86 -22.74
C THR A 104 -1.55 16.21 -23.33
N ALA A 105 -0.76 17.26 -23.04
CA ALA A 105 -0.97 18.59 -23.60
C ALA A 105 -0.90 18.57 -25.15
N SER A 106 0.08 17.85 -25.72
CA SER A 106 0.22 17.67 -27.17
C SER A 106 -0.99 16.97 -27.79
N HIS A 107 -1.47 15.87 -27.18
CA HIS A 107 -2.65 15.16 -27.66
C HIS A 107 -3.91 16.01 -27.57
N VAL A 108 -4.11 16.76 -26.49
CA VAL A 108 -5.25 17.68 -26.35
C VAL A 108 -5.19 18.80 -27.38
N ALA A 109 -4.01 19.36 -27.67
CA ALA A 109 -3.85 20.37 -28.72
C ALA A 109 -4.19 19.81 -30.10
N THR A 110 -3.71 18.60 -30.40
CA THR A 110 -4.01 17.89 -31.67
C THR A 110 -5.51 17.60 -31.80
N LEU A 111 -6.14 17.16 -30.72
CA LEU A 111 -7.58 16.93 -30.64
C LEU A 111 -8.40 18.18 -30.97
N ARG A 112 -8.01 19.32 -30.38
CA ARG A 112 -8.65 20.62 -30.64
C ARG A 112 -8.50 21.02 -32.10
N ALA A 113 -7.30 20.92 -32.67
CA ALA A 113 -7.04 21.25 -34.07
C ALA A 113 -7.87 20.37 -35.04
N VAL A 114 -7.95 19.06 -34.80
CA VAL A 114 -8.78 18.14 -35.61
C VAL A 114 -10.28 18.46 -35.46
N GLY A 115 -10.72 18.83 -34.26
CA GLY A 115 -12.09 19.27 -33.99
C GLY A 115 -12.46 20.54 -34.76
N GLU A 116 -11.60 21.57 -34.73
CA GLU A 116 -11.77 22.83 -35.46
C GLU A 116 -11.87 22.62 -36.99
N LEU A 117 -11.14 21.63 -37.53
CA LEU A 117 -11.19 21.24 -38.94
C LEU A 117 -12.41 20.35 -39.31
N GLY A 118 -13.33 20.09 -38.37
CA GLY A 118 -14.52 19.27 -38.58
C GLY A 118 -14.27 17.76 -38.63
N GLY A 119 -13.10 17.30 -38.18
CA GLY A 119 -12.67 15.89 -38.23
C GLY A 119 -13.19 15.01 -37.09
N PHE A 120 -13.99 15.56 -36.15
CA PHE A 120 -14.34 14.90 -34.89
C PHE A 120 -15.07 13.55 -35.09
N SER A 121 -15.92 13.44 -36.11
CA SER A 121 -16.68 12.21 -36.39
C SER A 121 -15.80 11.04 -36.86
N LYS A 122 -14.76 11.31 -37.65
CA LYS A 122 -13.77 10.30 -38.06
C LYS A 122 -12.84 9.93 -36.91
N TRP A 123 -12.48 10.90 -36.09
CA TRP A 123 -11.62 10.68 -34.93
C TRP A 123 -12.32 9.85 -33.84
N ALA A 124 -13.61 10.10 -33.58
CA ALA A 124 -14.42 9.30 -32.66
C ALA A 124 -14.47 7.82 -33.07
N ARG A 125 -14.63 7.53 -34.37
CA ARG A 125 -14.58 6.16 -34.91
C ARG A 125 -13.22 5.49 -34.75
N PHE A 126 -12.12 6.23 -34.90
CA PHE A 126 -10.78 5.70 -34.68
C PHE A 126 -10.57 5.30 -33.21
N TYR A 127 -11.05 6.12 -32.27
CA TYR A 127 -10.88 5.88 -30.84
C TYR A 127 -11.73 4.73 -30.27
N GLU A 128 -12.77 4.26 -30.98
CA GLU A 128 -13.53 3.08 -30.57
C GLU A 128 -12.64 1.84 -30.41
N GLN A 129 -11.57 1.74 -31.21
CA GLN A 129 -10.61 0.61 -31.17
C GLN A 129 -9.71 0.62 -29.94
N TYR A 130 -9.64 1.75 -29.21
CA TYR A 130 -8.81 1.92 -28.01
C TYR A 130 -9.63 1.95 -26.72
N ARG A 131 -10.89 1.49 -26.76
CA ARG A 131 -11.77 1.42 -25.58
C ARG A 131 -11.12 0.66 -24.43
N ASP A 132 -10.49 -0.48 -24.70
CA ASP A 132 -9.82 -1.30 -23.67
C ASP A 132 -8.68 -0.55 -22.95
N ALA A 133 -7.96 0.32 -23.67
CA ALA A 133 -6.91 1.13 -23.08
C ALA A 133 -7.49 2.23 -22.17
N ARG A 134 -8.64 2.80 -22.56
CA ARG A 134 -9.38 3.76 -21.73
C ARG A 134 -9.91 3.11 -20.46
N ASP A 135 -10.45 1.91 -20.56
CA ASP A 135 -11.03 1.20 -19.41
C ASP A 135 -9.94 0.85 -18.39
N LYS A 136 -8.76 0.42 -18.85
CA LYS A 136 -7.59 0.23 -17.98
C LYS A 136 -7.12 1.52 -17.31
N LEU A 137 -7.14 2.65 -18.02
CA LEU A 137 -6.82 3.95 -17.42
C LEU A 137 -7.86 4.36 -16.37
N ALA A 138 -9.13 3.99 -16.54
CA ALA A 138 -10.18 4.22 -15.56
C ALA A 138 -9.96 3.39 -14.29
N GLU A 139 -9.65 2.10 -14.43
CA GLU A 139 -9.34 1.20 -13.31
C GLU A 139 -8.15 1.69 -12.48
N LEU A 140 -7.15 2.28 -13.14
CA LEU A 140 -5.97 2.84 -12.49
C LEU A 140 -6.19 4.24 -11.90
N GLY A 141 -7.41 4.81 -12.02
CA GLY A 141 -7.69 6.18 -11.56
C GLY A 141 -6.91 7.26 -12.33
N ALA A 142 -6.43 6.93 -13.53
CA ALA A 142 -5.54 7.78 -14.32
C ALA A 142 -6.27 8.59 -15.41
N ILE A 143 -7.60 8.61 -15.40
CA ILE A 143 -8.38 9.49 -16.27
C ILE A 143 -8.42 10.90 -15.67
N PRO A 144 -7.94 11.94 -16.38
CA PRO A 144 -8.00 13.30 -15.88
C PRO A 144 -9.46 13.76 -15.67
N GLU A 145 -9.79 14.23 -14.47
CA GLU A 145 -11.04 14.98 -14.21
C GLU A 145 -10.91 16.38 -14.80
N ALA A 146 -11.02 16.50 -16.13
CA ALA A 146 -11.13 17.80 -16.77
C ALA A 146 -12.57 18.31 -16.65
N ALA A 147 -12.76 19.45 -15.98
CA ALA A 147 -14.03 20.16 -16.00
C ALA A 147 -14.36 20.54 -17.45
N ILE A 148 -15.40 19.91 -18.02
CA ILE A 148 -15.90 20.23 -19.35
C ILE A 148 -16.56 21.61 -19.25
N VAL A 149 -15.84 22.66 -19.63
CA VAL A 149 -16.44 23.99 -19.80
C VAL A 149 -17.15 23.99 -21.15
N PRO A 150 -18.49 24.15 -21.19
CA PRO A 150 -19.21 24.23 -22.46
C PRO A 150 -18.71 25.46 -23.23
N MET A 151 -18.28 25.23 -24.47
CA MET A 151 -17.86 26.27 -25.39
C MET A 151 -19.04 27.20 -25.62
N GLN A 152 -18.92 28.49 -25.27
CA GLN A 152 -19.99 29.45 -25.50
C GLN A 152 -20.28 29.53 -27.00
N GLU A 153 -21.46 29.05 -27.39
CA GLU A 153 -22.00 29.23 -28.73
C GLU A 153 -22.12 30.73 -28.99
N ASN A 154 -21.21 31.26 -29.82
CA ASN A 154 -21.24 32.66 -30.22
C ASN A 154 -22.41 32.85 -31.21
N SER A 155 -23.63 32.99 -30.67
CA SER A 155 -24.80 33.39 -31.44
C SER A 155 -24.67 34.85 -31.85
N LYS A 156 -23.92 35.09 -32.92
CA LYS A 156 -24.13 36.24 -33.80
C LYS A 156 -24.49 35.75 -35.18
N ARG A 157 -25.78 35.39 -35.32
CA ARG A 157 -26.44 35.29 -36.61
C ARG A 157 -26.60 36.70 -37.19
N ARG A 158 -26.08 36.85 -38.41
CA ARG A 158 -26.51 37.70 -39.52
C ARG A 158 -27.87 38.41 -39.30
N ASN A 159 -27.86 39.74 -39.30
CA ASN A 159 -28.45 40.57 -40.35
C ASN A 159 -27.78 41.95 -40.35
#